data_AF-A0A5C8B2I9-F1
#
_entry.id   AF-A0A5C8B2I9-F1
#
_cell.length_a   1.000
_cell.length_b   1.000
_cell.length_c   1.000
_cell.angle_alpha   90.00
_cell.angle_beta   90.00
_cell.angle_gamma   90.00
#
_symmetry.space_group_name_H-M   'P 1'
#
loop_
_entity.id
_entity.type
_entity.pdbx_description
1 polymer ?
#
loop_
_entity_poly.entity_id
_entity_poly.type
_entity_poly.pdbx_seq_one_letter_code
_entity_poly.pdbx_strand_id
1 'polypeptide(L)'
;MSVLVDAAISRSELKGSNFEMTYGGATSFMRRNYSKSLVGVDVAVSGIPFDLAVTYRSGARLGPRAIRAASVQLAELLPYPWGFDPFERLAVIDYGDCFLDPHNPLTIRDTIKDHIENMLEYDVFPLTFGGDHYITYPILLAMAEKYGKGLSIIHFDAHCDTWADDEEYSLNHGTMFYKAIKNGIIDPAKSVQIGIRTWNEDFMGTNILDAEYVHNNGWQKVVERVKEIVGNNLTYLTFDIDCLDPAYAPGTGTPVPGGLNSAQALAILRNLQGINLIGADVVEVAPSYDHAEITALAGAHVACDIICLLAGSKK
;
A
#
# COMPACT_ATOMS: atom_id res chain seq x y z
N MET A 1 -15.51 -28.05 -20.28
CA MET A 1 -14.20 -27.66 -19.73
C MET A 1 -14.34 -27.74 -18.23
N SER A 2 -13.53 -28.54 -17.54
CA SER A 2 -13.52 -28.52 -16.08
C SER A 2 -13.08 -27.11 -15.66
N VAL A 3 -13.95 -26.40 -14.96
CA VAL A 3 -13.58 -25.13 -14.33
C VAL A 3 -12.45 -25.48 -13.36
N LEU A 4 -11.22 -25.10 -13.71
CA LEU A 4 -10.07 -25.28 -12.84
C LEU A 4 -10.24 -24.29 -11.68
N VAL A 5 -10.62 -24.82 -10.52
CA VAL A 5 -10.40 -24.19 -9.22
C VAL A 5 -8.89 -24.10 -9.00
N ASP A 6 -8.42 -23.17 -8.18
CA ASP A 6 -6.99 -22.97 -7.89
C ASP A 6 -6.21 -22.36 -9.06
N ALA A 7 -6.80 -21.37 -9.74
CA ALA A 7 -6.22 -20.67 -10.87
C ALA A 7 -4.89 -19.98 -10.50
N ALA A 8 -4.72 -19.54 -9.26
CA ALA A 8 -3.48 -18.95 -8.75
C ALA A 8 -2.25 -19.88 -8.89
N ILE A 9 -2.44 -21.20 -8.96
CA ILE A 9 -1.36 -22.18 -9.11
C ILE A 9 -1.45 -23.01 -10.39
N SER A 10 -2.54 -22.89 -11.15
CA SER A 10 -2.79 -23.70 -12.35
C SER A 10 -2.84 -22.91 -13.65
N ARG A 11 -3.02 -21.58 -13.60
CA ARG A 11 -3.04 -20.71 -14.80
C ARG A 11 -1.64 -20.58 -15.38
N SER A 12 -1.49 -20.85 -16.68
CA SER A 12 -0.22 -20.69 -17.41
C SER A 12 0.04 -19.24 -17.84
N GLU A 13 -1.01 -18.52 -18.23
CA GLU A 13 -0.92 -17.13 -18.68
C GLU A 13 -0.80 -16.16 -17.50
N LEU A 14 -0.08 -15.05 -17.68
CA LEU A 14 0.03 -14.01 -16.65
C LEU A 14 -1.20 -13.09 -16.57
N LYS A 15 -1.99 -13.03 -17.65
CA LYS A 15 -3.18 -12.18 -17.80
C LYS A 15 -4.48 -12.98 -17.71
N GLY A 16 -5.57 -12.23 -17.55
CA GLY A 16 -6.94 -12.71 -17.45
C GLY A 16 -7.31 -13.26 -16.08
N SER A 17 -8.58 -13.64 -15.95
CA SER A 17 -9.20 -14.11 -14.72
C SER A 17 -9.88 -15.46 -14.90
N ASN A 18 -10.11 -16.18 -13.80
CA ASN A 18 -10.86 -17.43 -13.78
C ASN A 18 -11.94 -17.33 -12.72
N PHE A 19 -13.09 -17.96 -12.99
CA PHE A 19 -14.12 -18.16 -11.98
C PHE A 19 -13.62 -19.11 -10.90
N GLU A 20 -13.84 -18.74 -9.64
CA GLU A 20 -13.45 -19.50 -8.45
C GLU A 20 -14.65 -19.58 -7.50
N MET A 21 -14.75 -20.66 -6.72
CA MET A 21 -15.63 -20.63 -5.55
C MET A 21 -15.05 -19.62 -4.56
N THR A 22 -15.79 -18.57 -4.24
CA THR A 22 -15.29 -17.47 -3.39
C THR A 22 -14.75 -17.94 -2.04
N TYR A 23 -15.36 -18.99 -1.47
CA TYR A 23 -14.99 -19.62 -0.19
C TYR A 23 -13.92 -20.73 -0.29
N GLY A 24 -13.42 -21.02 -1.49
CA GLY A 24 -12.41 -22.06 -1.74
C GLY A 24 -11.24 -21.55 -2.57
N GLY A 25 -10.41 -22.46 -3.05
CA GLY A 25 -9.28 -22.17 -3.94
C GLY A 25 -8.07 -21.54 -3.26
N ALA A 26 -6.90 -21.62 -3.90
CA ALA A 26 -5.67 -20.98 -3.47
C ALA A 26 -5.82 -19.46 -3.27
N THR A 27 -5.33 -18.96 -2.14
CA THR A 27 -5.59 -17.59 -1.65
C THR A 27 -4.42 -16.64 -1.88
N SER A 28 -3.98 -16.52 -3.13
CA SER A 28 -3.17 -15.36 -3.55
C SER A 28 -4.04 -14.10 -3.64
N PHE A 29 -3.41 -12.93 -3.67
CA PHE A 29 -4.14 -11.67 -3.82
C PHE A 29 -4.95 -11.66 -5.11
N MET A 30 -6.26 -11.43 -5.01
CA MET A 30 -7.22 -11.44 -6.12
C MET A 30 -7.04 -12.63 -7.09
N ARG A 31 -6.63 -13.79 -6.57
CA ARG A 31 -6.42 -15.05 -7.33
C ARG A 31 -5.37 -14.93 -8.45
N ARG A 32 -4.42 -14.00 -8.32
CA ARG A 32 -3.28 -13.84 -9.25
C ARG A 32 -2.31 -15.02 -9.14
N ASN A 33 -1.53 -15.25 -10.18
CA ASN A 33 -0.60 -16.37 -10.20
C ASN A 33 0.44 -16.21 -9.10
N TYR A 34 0.67 -17.25 -8.30
CA TYR A 34 1.86 -17.34 -7.47
C TYR A 34 3.07 -17.58 -8.37
N SER A 35 4.00 -16.63 -8.39
CA SER A 35 5.22 -16.72 -9.23
C SER A 35 6.38 -16.00 -8.58
N LYS A 36 7.59 -16.54 -8.75
CA LYS A 36 8.85 -15.84 -8.44
C LYS A 36 9.55 -15.29 -9.69
N SER A 37 9.00 -15.53 -10.88
CA SER A 37 9.48 -14.95 -12.13
C SER A 37 8.82 -13.59 -12.37
N LEU A 38 9.64 -12.57 -12.65
CA LEU A 38 9.24 -11.20 -12.93
C LEU A 38 9.19 -10.87 -14.44
N VAL A 39 9.56 -11.83 -15.30
CA VAL A 39 9.61 -11.62 -16.75
C VAL A 39 8.20 -11.41 -17.30
N GLY A 40 7.98 -10.25 -17.94
CA GLY A 40 6.69 -9.90 -18.56
C GLY A 40 5.60 -9.52 -17.54
N VAL A 41 5.97 -9.30 -16.28
CA VAL A 41 5.08 -8.84 -15.21
C VAL A 41 4.98 -7.32 -15.27
N ASP A 42 3.79 -6.80 -15.04
CA ASP A 42 3.54 -5.36 -14.91
C ASP A 42 3.52 -4.93 -13.43
N VAL A 43 2.89 -5.74 -12.58
CA VAL A 43 2.76 -5.49 -11.14
C VAL A 43 3.09 -6.76 -10.37
N ALA A 44 3.99 -6.67 -9.40
CA ALA A 44 4.25 -7.73 -8.44
C ALA A 44 3.66 -7.33 -7.09
N VAL A 45 2.67 -8.11 -6.64
CA VAL A 45 2.14 -8.00 -5.29
C VAL A 45 3.05 -8.78 -4.35
N SER A 46 3.53 -8.18 -3.26
CA SER A 46 4.32 -8.92 -2.27
C SER A 46 4.04 -8.49 -0.84
N GLY A 47 4.15 -9.43 0.11
CA GLY A 47 4.01 -9.12 1.53
C GLY A 47 5.35 -8.83 2.21
N ILE A 48 5.39 -7.91 3.16
CA ILE A 48 6.53 -7.70 4.07
C ILE A 48 6.02 -7.89 5.51
N PRO A 49 6.01 -9.13 6.03
CA PRO A 49 5.38 -9.47 7.31
C PRO A 49 6.25 -9.03 8.50
N PHE A 50 6.25 -7.73 8.80
CA PHE A 50 7.10 -7.10 9.82
C PHE A 50 6.25 -6.28 10.81
N ASP A 51 6.53 -6.35 12.12
CA ASP A 51 5.87 -5.49 13.12
C ASP A 51 6.77 -5.18 14.34
N LEU A 52 8.10 -5.18 14.15
CA LEU A 52 9.04 -4.90 15.25
C LEU A 52 9.26 -3.40 15.47
N ALA A 53 8.76 -2.54 14.57
CA ALA A 53 8.89 -1.09 14.67
C ALA A 53 7.63 -0.40 15.25
N VAL A 54 6.60 -1.18 15.61
CA VAL A 54 5.35 -0.66 16.20
C VAL A 54 5.59 -0.02 17.57
N THR A 55 4.81 1.01 17.88
CA THR A 55 4.90 1.74 19.15
C THR A 55 3.78 1.40 20.16
N TYR A 56 2.69 0.77 19.71
CA TYR A 56 1.58 0.38 20.58
C TYR A 56 1.25 -1.12 20.52
N ARG A 57 0.48 -1.58 19.53
CA ARG A 57 0.06 -2.97 19.40
C ARG A 57 0.80 -3.65 18.25
N SER A 58 1.40 -4.81 18.52
CA SER A 58 1.88 -5.71 17.47
C SER A 58 0.75 -6.51 16.84
N GLY A 59 0.98 -7.09 15.67
CA GLY A 59 0.00 -7.87 14.92
C GLY A 59 0.07 -7.68 13.41
N ALA A 60 0.64 -6.56 12.96
CA ALA A 60 0.74 -6.21 11.54
C ALA A 60 1.54 -7.23 10.72
N ARG A 61 2.43 -8.03 11.34
CA ARG A 61 3.17 -9.12 10.64
C ARG A 61 2.26 -10.14 9.94
N LEU A 62 0.98 -10.24 10.32
CA LEU A 62 -0.01 -11.11 9.69
C LEU A 62 -0.89 -10.41 8.64
N GLY A 63 -0.74 -9.09 8.49
CA GLY A 63 -1.45 -8.24 7.53
C GLY A 63 -1.42 -8.77 6.09
N PRO A 64 -0.27 -9.19 5.53
CA PRO A 64 -0.22 -9.63 4.14
C PRO A 64 -1.06 -10.88 3.87
N ARG A 65 -1.24 -11.75 4.87
CA ARG A 65 -2.12 -12.93 4.75
C ARG A 65 -3.58 -12.53 4.85
N ALA A 66 -3.91 -11.61 5.77
CA ALA A 66 -5.27 -11.13 5.96
C ALA A 66 -5.79 -10.41 4.72
N ILE A 67 -5.00 -9.51 4.12
CA ILE A 67 -5.38 -8.78 2.89
C ILE A 67 -5.62 -9.76 1.73
N ARG A 68 -4.76 -10.78 1.57
CA ARG A 68 -4.97 -11.82 0.55
C ARG A 68 -6.29 -12.57 0.75
N ALA A 69 -6.57 -13.01 1.97
CA ALA A 69 -7.81 -13.73 2.29
C ALA A 69 -9.06 -12.86 2.08
N ALA A 70 -9.00 -11.59 2.44
CA ALA A 70 -10.11 -10.65 2.27
C ALA A 70 -10.38 -10.27 0.80
N SER A 71 -9.42 -10.51 -0.10
CA SER A 71 -9.53 -10.13 -1.52
C SER A 71 -10.40 -11.06 -2.38
N VAL A 72 -10.93 -12.16 -1.83
CA VAL A 72 -11.58 -13.21 -2.63
C VAL A 72 -12.84 -12.74 -3.36
N GLN A 73 -13.62 -11.83 -2.75
CA GLN A 73 -14.81 -11.25 -3.39
C GLN A 73 -14.46 -10.29 -4.53
N LEU A 74 -13.33 -9.60 -4.41
CA LEU A 74 -12.86 -8.65 -5.43
C LEU A 74 -12.42 -9.36 -6.72
N ALA A 75 -12.05 -10.63 -6.63
CA ALA A 75 -11.68 -11.44 -7.80
C ALA A 75 -12.89 -12.03 -8.55
N GLU A 76 -14.08 -12.02 -7.95
CA GLU A 76 -15.27 -12.66 -8.52
C GLU A 76 -15.94 -11.80 -9.60
N LEU A 77 -15.89 -10.47 -9.42
CA LEU A 77 -16.59 -9.50 -10.25
C LEU A 77 -15.64 -8.45 -10.80
N LEU A 78 -16.10 -7.72 -11.82
CA LEU A 78 -15.40 -6.54 -12.29
C LEU A 78 -15.36 -5.49 -11.16
N PRO A 79 -14.19 -4.93 -10.83
CA PRO A 79 -14.10 -3.86 -9.84
C PRO A 79 -15.04 -2.69 -10.15
N TYR A 80 -15.80 -2.24 -9.16
CA TYR A 80 -16.73 -1.11 -9.28
C TYR A 80 -16.07 0.18 -8.77
N PRO A 81 -16.24 1.34 -9.45
CA PRO A 81 -17.06 1.59 -10.64
C PRO A 81 -16.31 1.38 -11.97
N TRP A 82 -15.12 0.77 -11.96
CA TRP A 82 -14.23 0.65 -13.12
C TRP A 82 -14.87 -0.08 -14.30
N GLY A 83 -15.61 -1.16 -14.03
CA GLY A 83 -16.38 -1.86 -15.06
C GLY A 83 -15.52 -2.59 -16.11
N PHE A 84 -14.26 -2.90 -15.77
CA PHE A 84 -13.36 -3.71 -16.60
C PHE A 84 -12.54 -4.65 -15.72
N ASP A 85 -12.07 -5.76 -16.30
CA ASP A 85 -11.13 -6.66 -15.64
C ASP A 85 -9.72 -6.06 -15.78
N PRO A 86 -9.06 -5.62 -14.69
CA PRO A 86 -7.72 -5.05 -14.79
C PRO A 86 -6.69 -6.06 -15.27
N PHE A 87 -6.93 -7.36 -15.09
CA PHE A 87 -5.97 -8.41 -15.39
C PHE A 87 -5.96 -8.83 -16.85
N GLU A 88 -6.96 -8.43 -17.63
CA GLU A 88 -6.90 -8.48 -19.10
C GLU A 88 -5.90 -7.44 -19.64
N ARG A 89 -5.63 -6.38 -18.87
CA ARG A 89 -4.73 -5.28 -19.27
C ARG A 89 -3.35 -5.40 -18.64
N LEU A 90 -3.29 -5.80 -17.38
CA LEU A 90 -2.06 -5.91 -16.60
C LEU A 90 -1.70 -7.37 -16.29
N ALA A 91 -0.43 -7.72 -16.51
CA ALA A 91 0.17 -8.93 -15.98
C ALA A 91 0.48 -8.73 -14.48
N VAL A 92 -0.43 -9.14 -13.60
CA VAL A 92 -0.25 -9.05 -12.14
C VAL A 92 0.00 -10.43 -11.55
N ILE A 93 1.04 -10.54 -10.72
CA ILE A 93 1.36 -11.76 -9.95
C ILE A 93 1.30 -11.52 -8.44
N ASP A 94 1.12 -12.58 -7.67
CA ASP A 94 1.45 -12.60 -6.24
C ASP A 94 2.84 -13.22 -6.10
N TYR A 95 3.81 -12.39 -5.72
CA TYR A 95 5.19 -12.76 -5.53
C TYR A 95 5.41 -13.52 -4.21
N GLY A 96 4.39 -13.69 -3.37
CA GLY A 96 4.53 -14.18 -2.00
C GLY A 96 5.12 -13.11 -1.09
N ASP A 97 5.94 -13.51 -0.12
CA ASP A 97 6.46 -12.60 0.90
C ASP A 97 7.97 -12.39 0.77
N CYS A 98 8.44 -11.22 1.23
CA CYS A 98 9.82 -10.94 1.55
C CYS A 98 10.21 -11.77 2.79
N PHE A 99 11.25 -12.58 2.68
CA PHE A 99 11.75 -13.34 3.82
C PHE A 99 12.57 -12.41 4.71
N LEU A 100 12.21 -12.33 5.98
CA LEU A 100 12.92 -11.53 6.99
C LEU A 100 13.47 -12.45 8.08
N ASP A 101 14.65 -12.14 8.60
CA ASP A 101 15.16 -12.75 9.83
C ASP A 101 14.80 -11.86 11.03
N PRO A 102 13.68 -12.13 11.73
CA PRO A 102 13.26 -11.30 12.86
C PRO A 102 14.21 -11.40 14.06
N HIS A 103 15.12 -12.37 14.08
CA HIS A 103 16.10 -12.57 15.16
C HIS A 103 17.36 -11.73 14.97
N ASN A 104 17.55 -11.15 13.77
CA ASN A 104 18.65 -10.25 13.44
C ASN A 104 18.09 -8.93 12.89
N PRO A 105 17.40 -8.12 13.72
CA PRO A 105 16.55 -7.02 13.26
C PRO A 105 17.29 -5.92 12.47
N LEU A 106 18.60 -5.79 12.64
CA LEU A 106 19.41 -4.82 11.88
C LEU A 106 19.55 -5.18 10.39
N THR A 107 19.30 -6.43 9.99
CA THR A 107 19.35 -6.84 8.57
C THR A 107 18.06 -6.49 7.81
N ILE A 108 16.99 -6.16 8.52
CA ILE A 108 15.63 -6.06 7.95
C ILE A 108 15.54 -4.94 6.91
N ARG A 109 16.13 -3.77 7.21
CA ARG A 109 16.13 -2.62 6.29
C ARG A 109 16.72 -3.01 4.93
N ASP A 110 17.93 -3.57 4.95
CA ASP A 110 18.66 -3.90 3.72
C ASP A 110 17.98 -5.08 3.00
N THR A 111 17.42 -6.04 3.74
CA THR A 111 16.65 -7.16 3.14
C THR A 111 15.40 -6.69 2.39
N ILE A 112 14.66 -5.72 2.95
CA ILE A 112 13.49 -5.13 2.30
C ILE A 112 13.92 -4.35 1.05
N LYS A 113 14.99 -3.56 1.16
CA LYS A 113 15.56 -2.80 0.04
C LYS A 113 15.91 -3.72 -1.13
N ASP A 114 16.69 -4.78 -0.88
CA ASP A 114 17.10 -5.76 -1.89
C ASP A 114 15.90 -6.47 -2.56
N HIS A 115 14.86 -6.79 -1.77
CA HIS A 115 13.63 -7.41 -2.28
C HIS A 115 12.91 -6.51 -3.29
N ILE A 116 12.86 -5.21 -3.05
CA ILE A 116 12.25 -4.22 -3.94
C ILE A 116 13.15 -3.96 -5.15
N GLU A 117 14.47 -3.83 -4.96
CA GLU A 117 15.43 -3.65 -6.05
C GLU A 117 15.30 -4.75 -7.10
N ASN A 118 15.18 -6.00 -6.67
CA ASN A 118 14.96 -7.12 -7.58
C ASN A 118 13.68 -6.96 -8.44
N MET A 119 12.60 -6.36 -7.92
CA MET A 119 11.41 -6.07 -8.74
C MET A 119 11.67 -4.92 -9.71
N LEU A 120 12.33 -3.88 -9.21
CA LEU A 120 12.66 -2.68 -9.95
C LEU A 120 13.64 -2.97 -11.11
N GLU A 121 14.56 -3.92 -11.00
CA GLU A 121 15.45 -4.34 -12.09
C GLU A 121 14.70 -4.85 -13.34
N TYR A 122 13.48 -5.35 -13.16
CA TYR A 122 12.63 -5.86 -14.25
C TYR A 122 11.58 -4.83 -14.71
N ASP A 123 11.68 -3.58 -14.25
CA ASP A 123 10.67 -2.53 -14.50
C ASP A 123 9.26 -2.91 -14.03
N VAL A 124 9.17 -3.76 -13.00
CA VAL A 124 7.90 -4.17 -12.39
C VAL A 124 7.47 -3.16 -11.33
N PHE A 125 6.19 -2.78 -11.33
CA PHE A 125 5.60 -1.94 -10.29
C PHE A 125 5.43 -2.77 -9.00
N PRO A 126 6.06 -2.40 -7.87
CA PRO A 126 5.84 -3.08 -6.60
C PRO A 126 4.56 -2.56 -5.94
N LEU A 127 3.64 -3.49 -5.66
CA LEU A 127 2.49 -3.27 -4.79
C LEU A 127 2.67 -4.10 -3.52
N THR A 128 3.03 -3.45 -2.42
CA THR A 128 3.45 -4.15 -1.21
C THR A 128 2.34 -4.18 -0.16
N PHE A 129 2.14 -5.32 0.48
CA PHE A 129 1.31 -5.42 1.67
C PHE A 129 2.20 -5.45 2.88
N GLY A 130 1.99 -4.50 3.78
CA GLY A 130 2.77 -4.41 4.97
C GLY A 130 2.37 -5.39 6.04
N GLY A 131 3.29 -5.54 6.98
CA GLY A 131 2.95 -5.21 8.34
C GLY A 131 3.16 -3.72 8.61
N ASP A 132 3.96 -3.35 9.61
CA ASP A 132 4.04 -1.98 10.11
C ASP A 132 4.59 -0.97 9.08
N HIS A 133 4.33 0.31 9.31
CA HIS A 133 4.62 1.37 8.35
C HIS A 133 6.13 1.60 8.12
N TYR A 134 7.01 1.12 9.00
CA TYR A 134 8.46 1.29 8.84
C TYR A 134 8.97 0.70 7.50
N ILE A 135 8.31 -0.35 6.98
CA ILE A 135 8.72 -1.01 5.73
C ILE A 135 8.80 -0.05 4.55
N THR A 136 8.04 1.04 4.56
CA THR A 136 8.01 2.02 3.47
C THR A 136 9.34 2.74 3.32
N TYR A 137 10.11 2.91 4.41
CA TYR A 137 11.42 3.56 4.32
C TYR A 137 12.45 2.79 3.48
N PRO A 138 12.74 1.51 3.72
CA PRO A 138 13.61 0.73 2.85
C PRO A 138 13.05 0.55 1.43
N ILE A 139 11.72 0.53 1.23
CA ILE A 139 11.13 0.59 -0.12
C ILE A 139 11.53 1.90 -0.81
N LEU A 140 11.40 3.04 -0.14
CA LEU A 140 11.76 4.35 -0.68
C LEU A 140 13.26 4.52 -0.92
N LEU A 141 14.12 3.84 -0.15
CA LEU A 141 15.56 3.76 -0.44
C LEU A 141 15.81 3.12 -1.81
N ALA A 142 15.21 1.96 -2.07
CA ALA A 142 15.31 1.29 -3.37
C ALA A 142 14.72 2.16 -4.51
N MET A 143 13.59 2.82 -4.27
CA MET A 143 12.97 3.73 -5.24
C MET A 143 13.89 4.90 -5.59
N ALA A 144 14.51 5.53 -4.60
CA ALA A 144 15.41 6.65 -4.83
C ALA A 144 16.70 6.24 -5.56
N GLU A 145 17.17 5.00 -5.38
CA GLU A 145 18.30 4.46 -6.16
C GLU A 145 17.94 4.28 -7.64
N LYS A 146 16.73 3.78 -7.94
CA LYS A 146 16.28 3.62 -9.33
C LYS A 146 15.88 4.94 -10.00
N TYR A 147 15.07 5.75 -9.32
CA TYR A 147 14.36 6.89 -9.90
C TYR A 147 14.99 8.25 -9.56
N GLY A 148 15.94 8.28 -8.62
CA GLY A 148 16.50 9.50 -8.08
C GLY A 148 15.75 10.03 -6.85
N LYS A 149 16.41 10.95 -6.14
CA LYS A 149 15.89 11.65 -4.95
C LYS A 149 14.83 12.70 -5.32
N GLY A 150 14.10 13.18 -4.30
CA GLY A 150 13.04 14.19 -4.47
C GLY A 150 11.73 13.60 -4.97
N LEU A 151 11.43 12.37 -4.56
CA LEU A 151 10.16 11.70 -4.85
C LEU A 151 9.00 12.39 -4.12
N SER A 152 7.81 12.29 -4.69
CA SER A 152 6.57 12.67 -3.99
C SER A 152 6.02 11.47 -3.23
N ILE A 153 5.42 11.72 -2.06
CA ILE A 153 4.52 10.76 -1.43
C ILE A 153 3.08 11.26 -1.43
N ILE A 154 2.15 10.35 -1.70
CA ILE A 154 0.74 10.47 -1.30
C ILE A 154 0.56 9.51 -0.14
N HIS A 155 0.38 10.08 1.05
CA HIS A 155 0.37 9.35 2.31
C HIS A 155 -1.01 9.43 2.96
N PHE A 156 -1.70 8.30 3.07
CA PHE A 156 -2.97 8.21 3.79
C PHE A 156 -2.71 7.64 5.17
N ASP A 157 -2.98 8.42 6.23
CA ASP A 157 -2.65 8.01 7.61
C ASP A 157 -3.35 8.90 8.64
N ALA A 158 -3.50 8.43 9.89
CA ALA A 158 -3.79 9.28 11.04
C ALA A 158 -2.56 10.01 11.58
N HIS A 159 -1.37 9.47 11.31
CA HIS A 159 -0.05 9.83 11.79
C HIS A 159 0.81 10.46 10.71
N CYS A 160 1.65 11.41 11.09
CA CYS A 160 2.52 12.08 10.13
C CYS A 160 3.82 11.32 9.87
N ASP A 161 4.20 10.41 10.76
CA ASP A 161 5.44 9.64 10.81
C ASP A 161 6.74 10.42 10.52
N THR A 162 6.69 11.69 10.88
CA THR A 162 7.75 12.68 10.72
C THR A 162 8.25 13.21 12.06
N TRP A 163 7.97 12.52 13.16
CA TRP A 163 8.55 12.88 14.46
C TRP A 163 10.07 12.73 14.40
N ALA A 164 10.77 13.69 15.00
CA ALA A 164 12.22 13.78 14.91
C ALA A 164 12.91 12.56 15.51
N ASP A 165 13.83 11.98 14.74
CA ASP A 165 14.65 10.85 15.14
C ASP A 165 15.99 10.88 14.40
N ASP A 166 17.04 11.27 15.12
CA ASP A 166 18.40 11.36 14.58
C ASP A 166 19.13 10.00 14.59
N GLU A 167 18.52 8.94 15.13
CA GLU A 167 19.09 7.59 15.13
C GLU A 167 18.73 6.86 13.83
N GLU A 168 19.59 6.99 12.82
CA GLU A 168 19.38 6.45 11.46
C GLU A 168 18.90 4.99 11.45
N TYR A 169 19.46 4.15 12.32
CA TYR A 169 19.17 2.71 12.39
C TYR A 169 18.04 2.32 13.35
N SER A 170 17.34 3.29 13.96
CA SER A 170 16.15 2.97 14.78
C SER A 170 15.06 2.30 13.92
N LEU A 171 14.44 1.26 14.49
CA LEU A 171 13.26 0.61 13.92
C LEU A 171 12.03 1.24 14.56
N ASN A 172 11.43 2.22 13.88
CA ASN A 172 10.28 2.95 14.39
C ASN A 172 9.36 3.35 13.23
N HIS A 173 8.11 2.90 13.30
CA HIS A 173 7.10 3.20 12.28
C HIS A 173 6.57 4.64 12.33
N GLY A 174 6.95 5.45 13.33
CA GLY A 174 6.56 6.86 13.44
C GLY A 174 7.64 7.88 13.05
N THR A 175 8.84 7.44 12.65
CA THR A 175 9.97 8.38 12.40
C THR A 175 10.64 8.19 11.06
N MET A 176 10.20 7.21 10.29
CA MET A 176 10.87 6.83 9.05
C MET A 176 10.69 7.85 7.92
N PHE A 177 9.60 8.63 7.90
CA PHE A 177 9.48 9.75 6.95
C PHE A 177 10.27 10.98 7.37
N TYR A 178 10.51 11.19 8.67
CA TYR A 178 11.49 12.19 9.12
C TYR A 178 12.86 11.90 8.49
N LYS A 179 13.31 10.64 8.58
CA LYS A 179 14.57 10.19 7.97
C LYS A 179 14.55 10.34 6.45
N ALA A 180 13.46 9.93 5.80
CA ALA A 180 13.33 10.04 4.34
C ALA A 180 13.41 11.48 3.83
N ILE A 181 12.75 12.43 4.50
CA ILE A 181 12.81 13.85 4.16
C ILE A 181 14.21 14.42 4.44
N LYS A 182 14.79 14.12 5.60
CA LYS A 182 16.14 14.58 5.98
C LYS A 182 17.21 14.09 5.00
N ASN A 183 17.06 12.86 4.50
CA ASN A 183 17.96 12.26 3.51
C ASN A 183 17.65 12.71 2.06
N GLY A 184 16.66 13.59 1.87
CA GLY A 184 16.26 14.14 0.57
C GLY A 184 15.60 13.13 -0.36
N ILE A 185 15.19 11.97 0.15
CA ILE A 185 14.49 10.92 -0.62
C ILE A 185 13.14 11.46 -1.07
N ILE A 186 12.45 12.15 -0.16
CA ILE A 186 11.14 12.77 -0.37
C ILE A 186 11.31 14.28 -0.51
N ASP A 187 10.62 14.88 -1.48
CA ASP A 187 10.41 16.33 -1.55
C ASP A 187 9.12 16.69 -0.78
N PRO A 188 9.22 17.27 0.43
CA PRO A 188 8.04 17.53 1.26
C PRO A 188 7.09 18.55 0.61
N ALA A 189 7.62 19.52 -0.16
CA ALA A 189 6.79 20.55 -0.81
C ALA A 189 5.89 19.97 -1.90
N LYS A 190 6.28 18.82 -2.49
CA LYS A 190 5.51 18.06 -3.47
C LYS A 190 4.88 16.80 -2.91
N SER A 191 4.81 16.68 -1.60
CA SER A 191 4.24 15.53 -0.91
C SER A 191 3.03 15.94 -0.08
N VAL A 192 2.09 15.01 0.06
CA VAL A 192 0.81 15.26 0.73
C VAL A 192 0.46 14.13 1.68
N GLN A 193 0.02 14.49 2.89
CA GLN A 193 -0.51 13.58 3.89
C GLN A 193 -2.02 13.82 4.06
N ILE A 194 -2.80 12.76 4.11
CA ILE A 194 -4.26 12.78 4.02
C ILE A 194 -4.85 11.99 5.20
N GLY A 195 -5.75 12.62 5.95
CA GLY A 195 -6.40 11.99 7.11
C GLY A 195 -5.69 12.19 8.44
N ILE A 196 -4.60 12.96 8.46
CA ILE A 196 -3.82 13.29 9.65
C ILE A 196 -4.74 13.78 10.76
N ARG A 197 -4.51 13.31 11.98
CA ARG A 197 -5.26 13.71 13.18
C ARG A 197 -4.48 13.46 14.46
N THR A 198 -3.15 13.53 14.35
CA THR A 198 -2.19 13.52 15.44
C THR A 198 -1.24 14.71 15.30
N TRP A 199 -0.61 15.11 16.40
CA TRP A 199 0.16 16.35 16.47
C TRP A 199 1.66 16.09 16.31
N ASN A 200 2.31 16.93 15.49
CA ASN A 200 3.76 17.06 15.45
C ASN A 200 4.09 18.56 15.51
N GLU A 201 5.13 18.93 16.25
CA GLU A 201 5.58 20.33 16.34
C GLU A 201 6.16 20.82 15.00
N ASP A 202 6.67 19.90 14.18
CA ASP A 202 7.17 20.17 12.84
C ASP A 202 6.73 19.07 11.85
N PHE A 203 5.80 19.40 10.96
CA PHE A 203 5.34 18.52 9.88
C PHE A 203 6.32 18.43 8.68
N MET A 204 7.57 18.91 8.87
CA MET A 204 8.68 18.78 7.93
C MET A 204 8.40 19.40 6.55
N GLY A 205 7.52 20.41 6.51
CA GLY A 205 7.11 21.10 5.28
C GLY A 205 6.20 20.30 4.34
N THR A 206 5.65 19.15 4.78
CA THR A 206 4.68 18.38 4.01
C THR A 206 3.33 19.08 3.96
N ASN A 207 2.56 18.85 2.90
CA ASN A 207 1.21 19.39 2.78
C ASN A 207 0.23 18.50 3.56
N ILE A 208 -0.49 19.05 4.53
CA ILE A 208 -1.43 18.29 5.36
C ILE A 208 -2.87 18.56 4.94
N LEU A 209 -3.59 17.50 4.58
CA LEU A 209 -5.04 17.46 4.40
C LEU A 209 -5.61 16.58 5.52
N ASP A 210 -5.70 17.15 6.72
CA ASP A 210 -6.14 16.45 7.93
C ASP A 210 -7.57 15.87 7.81
N ALA A 211 -7.95 15.00 8.74
CA ALA A 211 -9.27 14.35 8.70
C ALA A 211 -10.42 15.38 8.69
N GLU A 212 -10.29 16.48 9.44
CA GLU A 212 -11.27 17.57 9.46
C GLU A 212 -11.41 18.25 8.09
N TYR A 213 -10.30 18.52 7.40
CA TYR A 213 -10.29 19.05 6.05
C TYR A 213 -11.03 18.11 5.09
N VAL A 214 -10.74 16.79 5.14
CA VAL A 214 -11.43 15.81 4.30
C VAL A 214 -12.93 15.80 4.57
N HIS A 215 -13.34 15.83 5.84
CA HIS A 215 -14.74 15.84 6.24
C HIS A 215 -15.48 17.12 5.78
N ASN A 216 -14.85 18.27 5.92
CA ASN A 216 -15.46 19.57 5.63
C ASN A 216 -15.49 19.90 4.13
N ASN A 217 -14.54 19.40 3.35
CA ASN A 217 -14.39 19.77 1.93
C ASN A 217 -14.79 18.66 0.94
N GLY A 218 -14.89 17.40 1.41
CA GLY A 218 -15.23 16.26 0.57
C GLY A 218 -14.07 15.79 -0.32
N TRP A 219 -14.23 14.58 -0.88
CA TRP A 219 -13.16 13.91 -1.63
C TRP A 219 -12.75 14.64 -2.91
N GLN A 220 -13.65 15.38 -3.56
CA GLN A 220 -13.36 16.11 -4.80
C GLN A 220 -12.27 17.16 -4.58
N LYS A 221 -12.39 17.95 -3.51
CA LYS A 221 -11.42 19.01 -3.19
C LYS A 221 -10.08 18.42 -2.75
N VAL A 222 -10.11 17.29 -2.04
CA VAL A 222 -8.89 16.55 -1.69
C VAL A 222 -8.16 16.09 -2.95
N VAL A 223 -8.85 15.48 -3.91
CA VAL A 223 -8.24 15.02 -5.17
C VAL A 223 -7.64 16.18 -5.97
N GLU A 224 -8.36 17.30 -6.09
CA GLU A 224 -7.84 18.51 -6.74
C GLU A 224 -6.53 18.95 -6.10
N ARG A 225 -6.52 19.07 -4.76
CA ARG A 225 -5.34 19.51 -4.02
C ARG A 225 -4.18 18.53 -4.11
N VAL A 226 -4.44 17.22 -4.04
CA VAL A 226 -3.41 16.19 -4.23
C VAL A 226 -2.75 16.33 -5.60
N LYS A 227 -3.55 16.47 -6.67
CA LYS A 227 -3.04 16.64 -8.04
C LYS A 227 -2.24 17.92 -8.22
N GLU A 228 -2.66 19.02 -7.58
CA GLU A 228 -1.91 20.29 -7.57
C GLU A 228 -0.55 20.14 -6.89
N ILE A 229 -0.48 19.44 -5.75
CA ILE A 229 0.73 19.28 -4.94
C ILE A 229 1.76 18.40 -5.65
N VAL A 230 1.36 17.20 -6.08
CA VAL A 230 2.32 16.23 -6.64
C VAL A 230 2.64 16.52 -8.10
N GLY A 231 1.71 17.15 -8.84
CA GLY A 231 1.88 17.46 -10.25
C GLY A 231 2.28 16.24 -11.09
N ASN A 232 3.37 16.38 -11.85
CA ASN A 232 3.94 15.30 -12.67
C ASN A 232 5.13 14.58 -11.99
N ASN A 233 5.38 14.83 -10.70
CA ASN A 233 6.51 14.24 -10.00
C ASN A 233 6.33 12.71 -9.86
N LEU A 234 7.44 11.97 -9.85
CA LEU A 234 7.39 10.53 -9.58
C LEU A 234 6.88 10.33 -8.14
N THR A 235 5.80 9.59 -8.01
CA THR A 235 5.02 9.54 -6.77
C THR A 235 4.91 8.11 -6.25
N TYR A 236 5.25 7.92 -4.98
CA TYR A 236 4.95 6.69 -4.24
C TYR A 236 3.66 6.89 -3.45
N LEU A 237 2.74 5.93 -3.51
CA LEU A 237 1.50 5.97 -2.73
C LEU A 237 1.61 5.01 -1.56
N THR A 238 1.46 5.51 -0.35
CA THR A 238 1.46 4.68 0.86
C THR A 238 0.15 4.88 1.62
N PHE A 239 -0.46 3.77 2.00
CA PHE A 239 -1.76 3.76 2.64
C PHE A 239 -1.70 2.99 3.96
N ASP A 240 -1.60 3.72 5.06
CA ASP A 240 -1.87 3.19 6.38
C ASP A 240 -3.38 2.99 6.55
N ILE A 241 -3.77 1.76 6.91
CA ILE A 241 -5.18 1.45 7.10
C ILE A 241 -5.81 2.24 8.25
N ASP A 242 -5.00 2.71 9.21
CA ASP A 242 -5.44 3.56 10.32
C ASP A 242 -5.79 4.99 9.90
N CYS A 243 -5.55 5.37 8.63
CA CYS A 243 -6.19 6.54 8.02
C CYS A 243 -7.71 6.50 8.18
N LEU A 244 -8.28 5.29 8.09
CA LEU A 244 -9.69 5.06 8.32
C LEU A 244 -10.04 5.13 9.82
N ASP A 245 -11.24 5.60 10.13
CA ASP A 245 -11.74 5.61 11.50
C ASP A 245 -11.77 4.16 12.06
N PRO A 246 -11.53 3.95 13.37
CA PRO A 246 -11.61 2.62 13.99
C PRO A 246 -12.96 1.90 13.79
N ALA A 247 -14.04 2.61 13.44
CA ALA A 247 -15.30 1.99 13.02
C ALA A 247 -15.19 1.19 11.70
N TYR A 248 -14.24 1.53 10.83
CA TYR A 248 -13.99 0.90 9.52
C TYR A 248 -12.68 0.11 9.48
N ALA A 249 -11.70 0.49 10.31
CA ALA A 249 -10.42 -0.21 10.45
C ALA A 249 -10.09 -0.53 11.92
N PRO A 250 -10.89 -1.35 12.63
CA PRO A 250 -10.56 -1.75 14.00
C PRO A 250 -9.27 -2.57 14.11
N GLY A 251 -8.90 -3.26 13.03
CA GLY A 251 -7.75 -4.15 12.89
C GLY A 251 -6.45 -3.42 12.60
N THR A 252 -6.03 -2.48 13.45
CA THR A 252 -4.78 -1.74 13.32
C THR A 252 -4.05 -1.53 14.66
N GLY A 253 -2.76 -1.24 14.60
CA GLY A 253 -1.87 -1.08 15.75
C GLY A 253 -2.14 0.17 16.59
N THR A 254 -2.49 1.28 15.94
CA THR A 254 -2.54 2.65 16.50
C THR A 254 -3.86 3.36 16.19
N PRO A 255 -5.03 2.81 16.56
CA PRO A 255 -6.31 3.39 16.15
C PRO A 255 -6.56 4.79 16.73
N VAL A 256 -6.83 5.77 15.85
CA VAL A 256 -7.17 7.15 16.23
C VAL A 256 -8.59 7.50 15.77
N PRO A 257 -9.53 7.83 16.68
CA PRO A 257 -10.90 8.25 16.33
C PRO A 257 -10.98 9.52 15.49
N GLY A 258 -12.08 9.69 14.76
CA GLY A 258 -12.32 10.85 13.89
C GLY A 258 -11.67 10.71 12.52
N GLY A 259 -11.53 9.47 12.04
CA GLY A 259 -10.88 9.17 10.76
C GLY A 259 -11.80 9.17 9.56
N LEU A 260 -11.24 8.87 8.40
CA LEU A 260 -12.01 8.74 7.16
C LEU A 260 -12.92 7.52 7.24
N ASN A 261 -14.09 7.59 6.60
CA ASN A 261 -14.80 6.37 6.23
C ASN A 261 -14.21 5.77 4.95
N SER A 262 -14.42 4.47 4.73
CA SER A 262 -13.90 3.77 3.54
C SER A 262 -14.41 4.38 2.24
N ALA A 263 -15.63 4.92 2.19
CA ALA A 263 -16.17 5.55 0.99
C ALA A 263 -15.39 6.83 0.59
N GLN A 264 -14.98 7.65 1.56
CA GLN A 264 -14.13 8.83 1.32
C GLN A 264 -12.77 8.41 0.76
N ALA A 265 -12.09 7.48 1.44
CA ALA A 265 -10.76 7.03 1.02
C ALA A 265 -10.76 6.42 -0.39
N LEU A 266 -11.69 5.50 -0.67
CA LEU A 266 -11.81 4.87 -1.98
C LEU A 266 -12.22 5.88 -3.07
N ALA A 267 -13.06 6.87 -2.75
CA ALA A 267 -13.41 7.93 -3.70
C ALA A 267 -12.20 8.82 -4.05
N ILE A 268 -11.35 9.17 -3.07
CA ILE A 268 -10.10 9.90 -3.33
C ILE A 268 -9.21 9.05 -4.24
N LEU A 269 -8.90 7.83 -3.83
CA LEU A 269 -8.00 6.92 -4.53
C LEU A 269 -8.42 6.70 -5.98
N ARG A 270 -9.69 6.34 -6.21
CA ARG A 270 -10.25 6.09 -7.55
C ARG A 270 -10.18 7.29 -8.49
N ASN A 271 -9.96 8.50 -7.99
CA ASN A 271 -9.91 9.72 -8.80
C ASN A 271 -8.48 10.28 -8.96
N LEU A 272 -7.46 9.51 -8.57
CA LEU A 272 -6.04 9.83 -8.77
C LEU A 272 -5.51 9.47 -10.17
N GLN A 273 -6.37 9.26 -11.18
CA GLN A 273 -5.86 9.04 -12.55
C GLN A 273 -5.00 10.21 -13.01
N GLY A 274 -3.90 9.87 -13.70
CA GLY A 274 -2.93 10.83 -14.22
C GLY A 274 -1.75 11.11 -13.29
N ILE A 275 -1.77 10.62 -12.04
CA ILE A 275 -0.59 10.65 -11.17
C ILE A 275 0.46 9.67 -11.67
N ASN A 276 1.73 10.09 -11.66
CA ASN A 276 2.87 9.29 -12.07
C ASN A 276 3.32 8.35 -10.95
N LEU A 277 2.51 7.32 -10.69
CA LEU A 277 2.77 6.32 -9.64
C LEU A 277 3.93 5.39 -10.04
N ILE A 278 4.91 5.24 -9.14
CA ILE A 278 6.07 4.36 -9.33
C ILE A 278 6.09 3.12 -8.42
N GLY A 279 5.22 3.11 -7.41
CA GLY A 279 5.04 2.00 -6.48
C GLY A 279 3.94 2.35 -5.48
N ALA A 280 3.46 1.35 -4.76
CA ALA A 280 2.54 1.60 -3.65
C ALA A 280 2.61 0.54 -2.56
N ASP A 281 2.13 0.88 -1.36
CA ASP A 281 1.91 -0.07 -0.28
C ASP A 281 0.58 0.15 0.46
N VAL A 282 0.13 -0.91 1.14
CA VAL A 282 -0.99 -0.90 2.10
C VAL A 282 -0.51 -1.55 3.39
N VAL A 283 -0.48 -0.80 4.49
CA VAL A 283 0.24 -1.16 5.72
C VAL A 283 -0.68 -1.19 6.95
N GLU A 284 -0.12 -1.64 8.09
CA GLU A 284 -0.74 -1.66 9.43
C GLU A 284 -2.02 -2.49 9.63
N VAL A 285 -2.41 -3.32 8.64
CA VAL A 285 -3.48 -4.32 8.86
C VAL A 285 -3.01 -5.34 9.90
N ALA A 286 -3.62 -5.31 11.08
CA ALA A 286 -3.34 -6.18 12.22
C ALA A 286 -4.56 -7.09 12.50
N PRO A 287 -4.62 -8.30 11.90
CA PRO A 287 -5.81 -9.15 11.93
C PRO A 287 -6.24 -9.62 13.32
N SER A 288 -5.33 -9.61 14.31
CA SER A 288 -5.67 -9.92 15.71
C SER A 288 -6.67 -8.95 16.34
N TYR A 289 -6.79 -7.74 15.78
CA TYR A 289 -7.74 -6.71 16.22
C TYR A 289 -8.87 -6.50 15.21
N ASP A 290 -8.82 -7.17 14.06
CA ASP A 290 -9.83 -7.01 13.03
C ASP A 290 -11.13 -7.70 13.44
N HIS A 291 -12.26 -7.16 12.97
CA HIS A 291 -13.58 -7.68 13.29
C HIS A 291 -14.30 -8.05 12.01
N ALA A 292 -14.60 -9.34 11.83
CA ALA A 292 -15.21 -9.86 10.61
C ALA A 292 -14.47 -9.41 9.32
N GLU A 293 -13.14 -9.33 9.39
CA GLU A 293 -12.24 -9.00 8.28
C GLU A 293 -12.45 -7.61 7.65
N ILE A 294 -13.20 -6.70 8.28
CA ILE A 294 -13.56 -5.43 7.63
C ILE A 294 -12.34 -4.54 7.36
N THR A 295 -11.29 -4.63 8.17
CA THR A 295 -10.05 -3.87 7.99
C THR A 295 -9.23 -4.45 6.85
N ALA A 296 -9.04 -5.78 6.85
CA ALA A 296 -8.36 -6.48 5.78
C ALA A 296 -9.09 -6.32 4.43
N LEU A 297 -10.43 -6.31 4.45
CA LEU A 297 -11.27 -6.05 3.28
C LEU A 297 -11.08 -4.62 2.75
N ALA A 298 -11.04 -3.62 3.64
CA ALA A 298 -10.72 -2.25 3.24
C ALA A 298 -9.32 -2.17 2.60
N GLY A 299 -8.31 -2.82 3.20
CA GLY A 299 -6.97 -2.89 2.62
C GLY A 299 -6.94 -3.58 1.24
N ALA A 300 -7.71 -4.66 1.06
CA ALA A 300 -7.84 -5.32 -0.23
C ALA A 300 -8.53 -4.44 -1.29
N HIS A 301 -9.53 -3.65 -0.90
CA HIS A 301 -10.17 -2.68 -1.78
C HIS A 301 -9.23 -1.56 -2.23
N VAL A 302 -8.40 -1.02 -1.31
CA VAL A 302 -7.35 -0.04 -1.63
C VAL A 302 -6.38 -0.63 -2.66
N ALA A 303 -5.85 -1.82 -2.41
CA ALA A 303 -4.93 -2.50 -3.33
C ALA A 303 -5.57 -2.77 -4.71
N CYS A 304 -6.84 -3.18 -4.75
CA CYS A 304 -7.58 -3.38 -5.98
C CYS A 304 -7.73 -2.08 -6.79
N ASP A 305 -8.10 -0.98 -6.14
CA ASP A 305 -8.26 0.33 -6.79
C ASP A 305 -6.91 0.87 -7.32
N ILE A 306 -5.78 0.59 -6.64
CA ILE A 306 -4.43 0.90 -7.15
C ILE A 306 -4.15 0.14 -8.45
N ILE A 307 -4.42 -1.16 -8.50
CA ILE A 307 -4.27 -1.95 -9.73
C ILE A 307 -5.15 -1.40 -10.85
N CYS A 308 -6.39 -1.00 -10.54
CA CYS A 308 -7.30 -0.41 -11.53
C CYS A 308 -6.82 0.95 -12.05
N LEU A 309 -6.22 1.81 -11.21
CA LEU A 309 -5.59 3.06 -11.65
C LEU A 309 -4.48 2.82 -12.69
N LEU A 310 -3.63 1.82 -12.43
CA LEU A 310 -2.56 1.44 -13.35
C LEU A 310 -3.13 0.86 -14.66
N ALA A 311 -4.14 -0.02 -14.54
CA ALA A 311 -4.78 -0.65 -15.70
C ALA A 311 -5.59 0.35 -16.56
N GLY A 312 -6.10 1.43 -15.96
CA GLY A 312 -6.76 2.51 -16.67
C GLY A 312 -5.80 3.42 -17.44
N SER A 313 -4.52 3.43 -17.07
CA SER A 313 -3.49 4.26 -17.70
C SER A 313 -2.83 3.58 -18.91
N LYS A 314 -2.86 2.24 -19.00
CA LYS A 314 -2.47 1.49 -20.19
C LYS A 314 -3.61 1.45 -21.21
N LYS A 315 -3.40 2.09 -22.37
CA LYS A 315 -4.30 1.99 -23.53
C LYS A 315 -3.95 0.78 -24.39
#